data_AF-A0A316WUD4-F1
#
_entry.id   AF-A0A316WUD4-F1
#
_cell.length_a   1.000
_cell.length_b   1.000
_cell.length_c   1.000
_cell.angle_alpha   90.00
_cell.angle_beta   90.00
_cell.angle_gamma   90.00
#
_symmetry.space_group_name_H-M   'P 1'
#
loop_
_entity.id
_entity.type
_entity.pdbx_description
1 polymer ?
#
loop_
_entity_poly.entity_id
_entity_poly.type
_entity_poly.pdbx_seq_one_letter_code
_entity_poly.pdbx_strand_id
1 'polypeptide(L)'
;MKLRLLYLILIIISCKKDKKEVLLADREAPLGWIYLKMYDDRTFEFISRGMMRDNDIYKGSYELKSDTLYFKYNDSIPKAGSKAVIDKGFVNYINGSYHESIQIKLNKLPVDQ
;
A
#
# COMPACT_ATOMS: atom_id res chain seq x y z
N MET A 1 -22.42 -38.87 -10.57
CA MET A 1 -21.64 -38.81 -9.29
C MET A 1 -20.27 -38.14 -9.39
N LYS A 2 -19.75 -37.76 -10.57
CA LYS A 2 -18.42 -37.13 -10.71
C LYS A 2 -18.41 -35.58 -10.66
N LEU A 3 -19.53 -34.92 -10.97
CA LEU A 3 -19.60 -33.45 -11.04
C LEU A 3 -19.75 -32.75 -9.67
N ARG A 4 -20.35 -33.42 -8.67
CA ARG A 4 -20.51 -32.87 -7.31
C ARG A 4 -19.18 -32.80 -6.54
N LEU A 5 -18.23 -33.69 -6.85
CA LEU A 5 -16.90 -33.69 -6.22
C LEU A 5 -16.05 -32.49 -6.69
N LEU A 6 -16.25 -32.04 -7.94
CA LEU A 6 -15.51 -30.93 -8.54
C LEU A 6 -15.88 -29.57 -7.90
N TYR A 7 -17.15 -29.37 -7.55
CA TYR A 7 -17.61 -28.17 -6.83
C TYR A 7 -17.04 -28.09 -5.41
N LEU A 8 -16.80 -29.22 -4.74
CA LEU A 8 -16.22 -29.25 -3.40
C LEU A 8 -14.74 -28.83 -3.41
N ILE A 9 -14.01 -29.15 -4.48
CA ILE A 9 -12.60 -28.75 -4.67
C ILE A 9 -12.49 -27.24 -4.94
N LEU A 10 -13.47 -26.63 -5.62
CA LEU A 10 -13.47 -25.18 -5.89
C LEU A 10 -13.63 -24.32 -4.64
N ILE A 11 -14.31 -24.84 -3.60
CA ILE A 11 -14.55 -24.09 -2.36
C ILE A 11 -13.29 -24.05 -1.47
N ILE A 12 -12.44 -25.09 -1.49
CA ILE A 12 -11.22 -25.14 -0.65
C ILE A 12 -10.07 -24.27 -1.18
N ILE A 13 -10.12 -23.80 -2.44
CA ILE A 13 -9.11 -22.92 -3.03
C ILE A 13 -9.37 -21.44 -2.70
N SER A 14 -10.57 -21.10 -2.21
CA SER A 14 -10.92 -19.71 -1.83
C SER A 14 -10.47 -19.36 -0.41
N CYS A 15 -9.31 -19.87 0.03
CA CYS A 15 -8.67 -19.42 1.25
C CYS A 15 -7.99 -18.07 0.98
N LYS A 16 -8.74 -16.98 1.08
CA LYS A 16 -8.16 -15.63 1.12
C LYS A 16 -7.47 -15.49 2.47
N LYS A 17 -6.15 -15.58 2.51
CA LYS A 17 -5.38 -15.19 3.70
C LYS A 17 -5.68 -13.72 3.99
N ASP A 18 -6.14 -13.45 5.21
CA ASP A 18 -6.26 -12.07 5.68
C ASP A 18 -4.85 -11.46 5.73
N LYS A 19 -4.66 -10.38 4.97
CA LYS A 19 -3.40 -9.64 4.94
C LYS A 19 -3.32 -8.79 6.20
N LYS A 20 -2.20 -8.86 6.91
CA LYS A 20 -2.01 -8.06 8.14
C LYS A 20 -1.29 -6.77 7.81
N GLU A 21 -1.78 -5.64 8.31
CA GLU A 21 -1.11 -4.36 8.13
C GLU A 21 0.19 -4.31 8.95
N VAL A 22 1.27 -3.98 8.24
CA VAL A 22 2.61 -3.77 8.80
C VAL A 22 3.02 -2.31 8.79
N LEU A 23 2.44 -1.48 7.91
CA LEU A 23 2.60 -0.04 7.98
C LEU A 23 1.31 0.64 7.54
N LEU A 24 0.88 1.63 8.32
CA LEU A 24 -0.18 2.56 7.97
C LEU A 24 0.38 3.97 8.05
N ALA A 25 0.20 4.73 6.97
CA ALA A 25 0.52 6.14 6.97
C ALA A 25 -0.56 6.95 6.25
N ASP A 26 -0.80 8.16 6.71
CA ASP A 26 -1.78 9.04 6.11
C ASP A 26 -1.37 10.51 6.16
N ARG A 27 -2.02 11.30 5.31
CA ARG A 27 -2.05 12.75 5.42
C ARG A 27 -3.48 13.20 5.17
N GLU A 28 -4.04 13.87 6.17
CA GLU A 28 -5.29 14.60 6.03
C GLU A 28 -4.98 16.02 5.53
N ALA A 29 -5.68 16.44 4.48
CA ALA A 29 -5.57 17.79 3.94
C ALA A 29 -6.95 18.37 3.61
N PRO A 30 -7.11 19.71 3.58
CA PRO A 30 -8.40 20.34 3.34
C PRO A 30 -9.09 19.93 2.02
N LEU A 31 -8.30 19.48 1.03
CA LEU A 31 -8.77 19.19 -0.33
C LEU A 31 -8.63 17.70 -0.72
N GLY A 32 -8.20 16.84 0.20
CA GLY A 32 -7.97 15.44 -0.11
C GLY A 32 -7.24 14.68 0.99
N TRP A 33 -7.24 13.37 0.85
CA TRP A 33 -6.69 12.43 1.82
C TRP A 33 -5.79 11.45 1.08
N ILE A 34 -4.62 11.19 1.65
CA ILE A 34 -3.72 10.16 1.14
C ILE A 34 -3.54 9.11 2.22
N TYR A 35 -3.66 7.86 1.81
CA TYR A 35 -3.42 6.71 2.67
C TYR A 35 -2.45 5.76 2.01
N LEU A 36 -1.52 5.25 2.81
CA LEU A 36 -0.66 4.12 2.46
C LEU A 36 -0.95 2.98 3.44
N LYS A 37 -1.33 1.84 2.88
CA LYS A 37 -1.46 0.58 3.61
C LYS A 37 -0.45 -0.40 3.05
N MET A 38 0.40 -0.94 3.91
CA MET A 38 1.35 -2.00 3.55
C MET A 38 1.06 -3.24 4.35
N TYR A 39 1.23 -4.39 3.70
CA TYR A 39 0.88 -5.70 4.24
C TYR A 39 2.10 -6.60 4.44
N ASP A 40 1.93 -7.62 5.28
CA ASP A 40 2.94 -8.64 5.59
C ASP A 40 3.34 -9.52 4.40
N ASP A 41 2.47 -9.63 3.40
CA ASP A 41 2.72 -10.33 2.13
C ASP A 41 3.50 -9.50 1.09
N ARG A 42 4.08 -8.37 1.50
CA ARG A 42 4.81 -7.41 0.65
C ARG A 42 3.95 -6.72 -0.42
N THR A 43 2.63 -6.70 -0.25
CA THR A 43 1.75 -5.87 -1.08
C THR A 43 1.40 -4.56 -0.40
N PHE A 44 0.91 -3.60 -1.18
CA PHE A 44 0.44 -2.33 -0.64
C PHE A 44 -0.75 -1.77 -1.42
N GLU A 45 -1.44 -0.82 -0.80
CA GLU A 45 -2.44 0.05 -1.40
C GLU A 45 -2.09 1.52 -1.08
N PHE A 46 -1.93 2.33 -2.12
CA PHE A 46 -1.83 3.77 -2.03
C PHE A 46 -3.15 4.37 -2.53
N ILE A 47 -3.87 5.07 -1.65
CA ILE A 47 -5.20 5.61 -1.92
C ILE A 47 -5.09 7.12 -1.91
N SER A 48 -5.39 7.73 -3.06
CA SER A 48 -5.47 9.18 -3.22
C SER A 48 -6.92 9.57 -3.41
N ARG A 49 -7.49 10.30 -2.45
CA ARG A 49 -8.87 10.78 -2.48
C ARG A 49 -8.88 12.30 -2.60
N GLY A 50 -9.47 12.82 -3.68
CA GLY A 50 -9.80 14.23 -3.78
C GLY A 50 -11.18 14.54 -3.17
N MET A 51 -11.42 15.79 -2.77
CA MET A 51 -12.71 16.21 -2.20
C MET A 51 -13.91 16.05 -3.16
N MET A 52 -13.68 16.13 -4.48
CA MET A 52 -14.73 16.06 -5.52
C MET A 52 -14.56 14.91 -6.52
N ARG A 53 -13.61 13.99 -6.32
CA ARG A 53 -13.34 12.88 -7.25
C ARG A 53 -13.36 11.54 -6.54
N ASP A 54 -13.63 10.50 -7.33
CA ASP A 54 -13.51 9.11 -6.89
C ASP A 54 -12.09 8.80 -6.39
N ASN A 55 -11.98 7.76 -5.57
CA ASN A 55 -10.72 7.31 -5.00
C ASN A 55 -9.85 6.69 -6.09
N ASP A 56 -8.66 7.25 -6.31
CA ASP A 56 -7.64 6.56 -7.08
C ASP A 56 -6.91 5.58 -6.16
N ILE A 57 -7.07 4.28 -6.42
CA ILE A 57 -6.43 3.21 -5.64
C ILE A 57 -5.33 2.58 -6.49
N TYR A 58 -4.09 2.80 -6.07
CA TYR A 58 -2.90 2.26 -6.71
C TYR A 58 -2.40 1.08 -5.90
N LYS A 59 -2.36 -0.11 -6.52
CA LYS A 59 -1.95 -1.36 -5.85
C LYS A 59 -0.66 -1.88 -6.44
N GLY A 60 0.07 -2.65 -5.64
CA GLY A 60 1.29 -3.27 -6.09
C GLY A 60 2.02 -4.07 -5.02
N SER A 61 3.29 -4.29 -5.28
CA SER A 61 4.23 -4.89 -4.33
C SER A 61 5.29 -3.88 -3.93
N TYR A 62 5.89 -4.05 -2.76
CA TYR A 62 6.97 -3.20 -2.29
C TYR A 62 8.21 -4.01 -1.92
N GLU A 63 9.35 -3.34 -1.99
CA GLU A 63 10.62 -3.81 -1.44
C GLU A 63 11.14 -2.76 -0.45
N LEU A 64 11.56 -3.19 0.74
CA LEU A 64 12.19 -2.35 1.74
C LEU A 64 13.69 -2.66 1.77
N LYS A 65 14.53 -1.65 1.54
CA LYS A 65 15.99 -1.74 1.69
C LYS A 65 16.43 -0.66 2.67
N SER A 66 16.86 -1.08 3.86
CA SER A 66 17.16 -0.18 4.98
C SER A 66 15.93 0.68 5.32
N ASP A 67 15.99 1.98 5.10
CA ASP A 67 14.92 2.96 5.30
C ASP A 67 14.09 3.23 4.03
N THR A 68 14.51 2.69 2.89
CA THR A 68 13.99 3.08 1.58
C THR A 68 12.99 2.06 1.06
N LEU A 69 11.78 2.54 0.76
CA LEU A 69 10.71 1.80 0.11
C LEU A 69 10.76 1.98 -1.41
N TYR A 70 10.65 0.87 -2.12
CA TYR A 70 10.52 0.80 -3.58
C TYR A 70 9.16 0.18 -3.92
N PHE A 71 8.29 0.95 -4.57
CA PHE A 71 6.95 0.52 -4.95
C PHE A 71 6.91 0.09 -6.42
N LYS A 72 6.43 -1.14 -6.65
CA LYS A 72 6.13 -1.66 -7.98
C LYS A 72 4.62 -1.72 -8.15
N TYR A 73 4.07 -0.71 -8.81
CA TYR A 73 2.64 -0.61 -9.14
C TYR A 73 2.25 -1.61 -10.23
N ASN A 74 1.02 -2.11 -10.16
CA ASN A 74 0.48 -3.03 -11.16
C ASN A 74 0.03 -2.31 -12.44
N ASP A 75 -0.61 -1.14 -12.30
CA ASP A 75 -1.27 -0.46 -13.41
C ASP A 75 -0.59 0.88 -13.75
N SER A 76 -0.73 1.87 -12.86
CA SER A 76 -0.19 3.22 -13.05
C SER A 76 0.57 3.70 -11.81
N ILE A 77 1.48 4.65 -12.01
CA ILE A 77 2.29 5.25 -10.95
C ILE A 77 1.62 6.58 -10.56
N PRO A 78 1.31 6.81 -9.28
CA PRO A 78 0.78 8.09 -8.83
C PRO A 78 1.80 9.20 -9.01
N LYS A 79 1.34 10.44 -9.06
CA LYS A 79 2.21 11.63 -9.16
C LYS A 79 3.21 11.76 -8.01
N ALA A 80 2.93 11.14 -6.85
CA ALA A 80 3.83 11.04 -5.71
C ALA A 80 5.08 10.19 -6.01
N GLY A 81 5.06 9.34 -7.04
CA GLY A 81 6.19 8.53 -7.47
C GLY A 81 6.15 7.09 -6.96
N SER A 82 7.29 6.44 -6.98
CA SER A 82 7.46 5.00 -6.70
C SER A 82 8.59 4.67 -5.73
N LYS A 83 9.20 5.68 -5.11
CA LYS A 83 10.28 5.54 -4.16
C LYS A 83 10.07 6.49 -2.99
N ALA A 84 10.18 5.96 -1.77
CA ALA A 84 10.05 6.75 -0.55
C ALA A 84 11.10 6.37 0.50
N VAL A 85 11.40 7.28 1.40
CA VAL A 85 12.28 7.06 2.56
C VAL A 85 11.46 7.19 3.84
N ILE A 86 11.58 6.21 4.73
CA ILE A 86 11.04 6.26 6.08
C ILE A 86 12.00 7.07 6.94
N ASP A 87 11.61 8.26 7.36
CA ASP A 87 12.41 9.12 8.24
C ASP A 87 11.50 9.86 9.22
N LYS A 88 11.92 9.96 10.49
CA LYS A 88 11.26 10.74 11.56
C LYS A 88 9.75 10.51 11.70
N GLY A 89 9.29 9.27 11.49
CA GLY A 89 7.86 8.94 11.59
C GLY A 89 7.04 9.32 10.35
N PHE A 90 7.68 9.56 9.21
CA PHE A 90 7.04 9.85 7.94
C PHE A 90 7.53 8.90 6.84
N VAL A 91 6.66 8.66 5.86
CA VAL A 91 7.05 8.10 4.56
C VAL A 91 7.16 9.26 3.57
N ASN A 92 8.38 9.57 3.17
CA ASN A 92 8.71 10.71 2.32
C ASN A 92 8.97 10.24 0.89
N TYR A 93 8.07 10.54 -0.04
CA TYR A 93 8.27 10.22 -1.45
C TYR A 93 9.31 11.16 -2.08
N ILE A 94 10.27 10.60 -2.81
CA ILE A 94 11.46 11.32 -3.28
C ILE A 94 11.67 11.32 -4.80
N ASN A 95 10.85 10.58 -5.56
CA ASN A 95 10.94 10.51 -7.02
C ASN A 95 9.61 10.85 -7.73
N GLY A 96 8.71 11.54 -7.02
CA GLY A 96 7.47 12.06 -7.58
C GLY A 96 7.66 13.33 -8.38
N SER A 97 6.59 13.72 -9.07
CA SER A 97 6.47 15.04 -9.72
C SER A 97 6.31 16.20 -8.72
N TYR A 98 6.01 15.88 -7.46
CA TYR A 98 5.92 16.82 -6.36
C TYR A 98 6.34 16.11 -5.06
N HIS A 99 6.69 16.89 -4.04
CA HIS A 99 7.05 16.34 -2.73
C HIS A 99 5.79 15.87 -1.99
N GLU A 100 5.72 14.59 -1.64
CA GLU A 100 4.64 14.02 -0.83
C GLU A 100 5.24 13.37 0.42
N SER A 101 4.71 13.73 1.59
CA SER A 101 5.10 13.17 2.88
C SER A 101 3.86 12.82 3.67
N ILE A 102 3.78 11.57 4.13
CA ILE A 102 2.63 11.05 4.88
C ILE A 102 3.09 10.52 6.22
N GLN A 103 2.32 10.83 7.28
CA GLN A 103 2.67 10.51 8.65
C GLN A 103 2.36 9.05 8.96
N ILE A 104 3.31 8.35 9.55
CA ILE A 104 3.16 6.97 10.00
C ILE A 104 2.27 6.94 11.25
N LYS A 105 1.19 6.15 11.18
CA LYS A 105 0.28 5.86 12.30
C LYS A 105 0.52 4.49 12.91
N LEU A 106 1.03 3.55 12.10
CA LEU A 106 1.43 2.21 12.52
C LEU A 106 2.71 1.84 11.79
N ASN A 107 3.70 1.32 12.53
CA ASN A 107 4.89 0.73 11.93
C ASN A 107 5.26 -0.57 12.66
N LYS A 108 5.31 -1.67 11.90
CA LYS A 108 5.80 -2.99 12.31
C LYS A 108 6.92 -3.46 11.38
N LEU A 109 7.46 -2.57 10.53
CA LEU A 109 8.59 -2.88 9.69
C LEU A 109 9.88 -2.89 10.53
N PRO A 110 10.86 -3.75 10.17
CA PRO A 110 12.16 -3.80 10.86
C PRO A 110 13.07 -2.66 10.37
N VAL A 111 12.72 -1.42 10.67
CA VAL A 111 13.52 -0.23 10.34
C VAL A 111 13.96 0.41 11.65
N ASP A 112 15.25 0.66 11.81
CA ASP A 112 15.79 1.41 12.94
C ASP A 112 15.30 2.87 12.84
N GLN A 113 14.50 3.31 13.83
CA GLN A 113 13.88 4.64 13.88
C GLN A 113 14.71 5.65 14.65
#